data_AF-A0A9X5LX19-F1
#
_entry.id   AF-A0A9X5LX19-F1
#
_cell.length_a   1.000
_cell.length_b   1.000
_cell.length_c   1.000
_cell.angle_alpha   90.00
_cell.angle_beta   90.00
_cell.angle_gamma   90.00
#
_symmetry.space_group_name_H-M   'P 1'
#
loop_
_entity.id
_entity.type
_entity.pdbx_description
1 polymer ?
#
loop_
_entity_poly.entity_id
_entity_poly.type
_entity_poly.pdbx_seq_one_letter_code
_entity_poly.pdbx_strand_id
1 'polypeptide(L)'
;MMLIGLDPHMGGDTIMFIAANIGYMWGLALGIVAILLLWSQRGPNVRHGWVLWVAVFLSFVASMHHELNAPGIVGAIVAMALITPAGKWTARWAVALVVTAVGNTARMGMPGLWARRLRLGGPYPYPQSTGEIPKRVSFVVHSASHSLTNYPAVFFAIVVSVVAMCVVVMRRGYHRRTIGILLTLFCVVSLGVAATSLRIMTRLTRRKMRGDIHLYLSTTGLLAGACFAVALAALVVLTVLIARMPGCGMVGVSTGAAFGYYALPLIQGSPGGRTSFLGLVVFTVSALMWAWAAVALAMDGATRQGTASGPGAQPEGERGSIHAPRLDVAMVLAIIATASCLGTGPQGAWGMLQGATTNGGTWRAVNAQVDAARRGELDTVVVPKTLPAPEWLPDYAGARESVTSWLSQYLDLPKTVTVVRR
;
A
#
# COMPACT_ATOMS: atom_id res chain seq x y z
N MET A 1 -3.11 10.41 27.48
CA MET A 1 -4.32 11.25 27.65
C MET A 1 -4.04 12.60 28.32
N MET A 2 -2.95 12.80 29.06
CA MET A 2 -2.68 14.05 29.82
C MET A 2 -1.77 15.08 29.10
N LEU A 3 -1.81 15.15 27.77
CA LEU A 3 -1.01 16.11 26.97
C LEU A 3 -1.86 17.06 26.10
N ILE A 4 -3.19 16.95 26.17
CA ILE A 4 -4.14 17.67 25.30
C ILE A 4 -4.66 18.96 25.96
N GLY A 5 -4.26 19.26 27.21
CA GLY A 5 -5.01 20.21 28.06
C GLY A 5 -4.41 21.58 28.36
N LEU A 6 -3.28 22.01 27.79
CA LEU A 6 -2.57 23.21 28.32
C LEU A 6 -2.35 24.38 27.34
N ASP A 7 -2.91 24.36 26.14
CA ASP A 7 -2.79 25.54 25.26
C ASP A 7 -3.98 25.64 24.28
N PRO A 8 -4.86 26.64 24.42
CA PRO A 8 -6.01 26.83 23.53
C PRO A 8 -5.61 27.14 22.06
N HIS A 9 -4.33 27.42 21.80
CA HIS A 9 -3.79 27.59 20.45
C HIS A 9 -3.08 26.33 19.90
N MET A 10 -2.96 25.24 20.67
CA MET A 10 -2.48 23.93 20.19
C MET A 10 -3.57 23.07 19.54
N GLY A 11 -4.84 23.39 19.80
CA GLY A 11 -5.99 22.55 19.46
C GLY A 11 -6.36 22.48 17.96
N GLY A 12 -5.88 23.37 17.10
CA GLY A 12 -6.28 23.37 15.69
C GLY A 12 -5.49 22.37 14.84
N ASP A 13 -4.16 22.53 14.81
CA ASP A 13 -3.31 21.87 13.81
C ASP A 13 -2.80 20.49 14.25
N THR A 14 -2.48 20.31 15.54
CA THR A 14 -2.12 18.99 16.08
C THR A 14 -3.35 18.08 16.08
N ILE A 15 -4.54 18.60 16.37
CA ILE A 15 -5.79 17.84 16.25
C ILE A 15 -6.13 17.58 14.78
N MET A 16 -5.94 18.51 13.83
CA MET A 16 -6.12 18.23 12.40
C MET A 16 -5.13 17.18 11.86
N PHE A 17 -3.87 17.19 12.28
CA PHE A 17 -2.88 16.18 11.88
C PHE A 17 -3.13 14.81 12.53
N ILE A 18 -3.48 14.78 13.82
CA ILE A 18 -3.88 13.57 14.53
C ILE A 18 -5.21 13.04 13.98
N ALA A 19 -6.20 13.90 13.71
CA ALA A 19 -7.48 13.54 13.11
C ALA A 19 -7.33 13.08 11.66
N ALA A 20 -6.40 13.64 10.88
CA ALA A 20 -6.09 13.15 9.54
C ALA A 20 -5.46 11.75 9.61
N ASN A 21 -4.50 11.52 10.50
CA ASN A 21 -3.84 10.23 10.66
C ASN A 21 -4.73 9.15 11.31
N ILE A 22 -5.51 9.50 12.33
CA ILE A 22 -6.55 8.65 12.91
C ILE A 22 -7.62 8.39 11.85
N GLY A 23 -8.04 9.42 11.11
CA GLY A 23 -8.98 9.29 10.00
C GLY A 23 -8.49 8.36 8.89
N TYR A 24 -7.17 8.34 8.60
CA TYR A 24 -6.57 7.42 7.64
C TYR A 24 -6.59 5.98 8.13
N MET A 25 -6.16 5.73 9.38
CA MET A 25 -6.14 4.38 9.95
C MET A 25 -7.57 3.86 10.21
N TRP A 26 -8.47 4.73 10.65
CA TRP A 26 -9.88 4.42 10.85
C TRP A 26 -10.58 4.15 9.52
N GLY A 27 -10.39 5.03 8.52
CA GLY A 27 -10.91 4.82 7.18
C GLY A 27 -10.40 3.52 6.56
N LEU A 28 -9.11 3.21 6.73
CA LEU A 28 -8.54 1.93 6.28
C LEU A 28 -9.18 0.74 7.00
N ALA A 29 -9.30 0.80 8.33
CA ALA A 29 -9.92 -0.26 9.13
C ALA A 29 -11.37 -0.50 8.70
N LEU A 30 -12.15 0.57 8.53
CA LEU A 30 -13.53 0.49 8.01
C LEU A 30 -13.57 -0.10 6.59
N GLY A 31 -12.64 0.28 5.72
CA GLY A 31 -12.51 -0.29 4.38
C GLY A 31 -12.19 -1.79 4.40
N ILE A 32 -11.26 -2.22 5.27
CA ILE A 32 -10.94 -3.64 5.46
C ILE A 32 -12.15 -4.40 5.99
N VAL A 33 -12.84 -3.87 7.00
CA VAL A 33 -14.07 -4.47 7.55
C VAL A 33 -15.14 -4.58 6.46
N ALA A 34 -15.36 -3.54 5.67
CA ALA A 34 -16.31 -3.59 4.55
C ALA A 34 -15.94 -4.69 3.54
N ILE A 35 -14.68 -4.81 3.16
CA ILE A 35 -14.16 -5.87 2.27
C ILE A 35 -14.42 -7.27 2.87
N LEU A 36 -14.12 -7.47 4.15
CA LEU A 36 -14.32 -8.74 4.83
C LEU A 36 -15.80 -9.11 4.93
N LEU A 37 -16.66 -8.13 5.26
CA LEU A 37 -18.10 -8.34 5.31
C LEU A 37 -18.65 -8.70 3.92
N LEU A 38 -18.31 -7.94 2.87
CA LEU A 38 -18.69 -8.26 1.49
C LEU A 38 -18.25 -9.66 1.09
N TRP A 39 -17.02 -10.06 1.44
CA TRP A 39 -16.52 -11.40 1.15
C TRP A 39 -17.26 -12.49 1.94
N SER A 40 -17.55 -12.26 3.22
CA SER A 40 -18.20 -13.24 4.10
C SER A 40 -19.63 -13.55 3.68
N GLN A 41 -20.32 -12.58 3.08
CA GLN A 41 -21.72 -12.67 2.71
C GLN A 41 -21.95 -13.27 1.30
N ARG A 42 -20.91 -13.85 0.68
CA ARG A 42 -21.03 -14.51 -0.63
C ARG A 42 -21.74 -15.87 -0.53
N GLY A 43 -22.64 -16.15 -1.46
CA GLY A 43 -23.32 -17.44 -1.57
C GLY A 43 -24.79 -17.45 -1.10
N PRO A 44 -25.51 -18.54 -1.43
CA PRO A 44 -26.95 -18.63 -1.22
C PRO A 44 -27.35 -18.80 0.26
N ASN A 45 -26.51 -19.44 1.07
CA ASN A 45 -26.88 -19.88 2.44
C ASN A 45 -26.69 -18.81 3.53
N VAL A 46 -26.46 -17.56 3.15
CA VAL A 46 -26.19 -16.49 4.10
C VAL A 46 -27.51 -15.88 4.59
N ARG A 47 -27.78 -16.01 5.91
CA ARG A 47 -29.05 -15.62 6.54
C ARG A 47 -29.21 -14.11 6.78
N HIS A 48 -28.12 -13.36 6.90
CA HIS A 48 -28.15 -11.95 7.34
C HIS A 48 -27.92 -10.96 6.19
N GLY A 49 -28.88 -10.87 5.26
CA GLY A 49 -28.77 -10.01 4.08
C GLY A 49 -28.50 -8.53 4.36
N TRP A 50 -28.88 -8.02 5.54
CA TRP A 50 -28.62 -6.64 5.97
C TRP A 50 -27.12 -6.33 6.14
N VAL A 51 -26.29 -7.34 6.44
CA VAL A 51 -24.84 -7.18 6.61
C VAL A 51 -24.17 -6.71 5.31
N LEU A 52 -24.72 -7.07 4.15
CA LEU A 52 -24.24 -6.57 2.84
C LEU A 52 -24.39 -5.06 2.75
N TRP A 53 -25.53 -4.53 3.19
CA TRP A 53 -25.82 -3.10 3.13
C TRP A 53 -25.03 -2.31 4.16
N VAL A 54 -24.76 -2.89 5.32
CA VAL A 54 -23.78 -2.34 6.27
C VAL A 54 -22.40 -2.28 5.63
N ALA A 55 -21.97 -3.34 4.93
CA ALA A 55 -20.69 -3.34 4.25
C ALA A 55 -20.61 -2.28 3.14
N VAL A 56 -21.67 -2.11 2.34
CA VAL A 56 -21.80 -1.05 1.33
C VAL A 56 -21.67 0.33 1.99
N PHE A 57 -22.43 0.58 3.06
CA PHE A 57 -22.39 1.85 3.80
C PHE A 57 -21.00 2.14 4.36
N LEU A 58 -20.39 1.16 5.05
CA LEU A 58 -19.04 1.30 5.61
C LEU A 58 -18.01 1.58 4.53
N SER A 59 -18.16 1.01 3.33
CA SER A 59 -17.27 1.30 2.20
C SER A 59 -17.30 2.77 1.80
N PHE A 60 -18.49 3.38 1.79
CA PHE A 60 -18.66 4.79 1.45
C PHE A 60 -18.11 5.68 2.55
N VAL A 61 -18.38 5.34 3.81
CA VAL A 61 -17.80 6.04 4.97
C VAL A 61 -16.28 5.99 4.93
N ALA A 62 -15.68 4.82 4.66
CA ALA A 62 -14.24 4.64 4.54
C ALA A 62 -13.65 5.55 3.44
N SER A 63 -14.28 5.62 2.28
CA SER A 63 -13.83 6.42 1.13
C SER A 63 -14.08 7.92 1.29
N MET A 64 -15.05 8.30 2.11
CA MET A 64 -15.23 9.69 2.53
C MET A 64 -14.17 10.11 3.54
N HIS A 65 -13.81 9.24 4.49
CA HIS A 65 -12.71 9.49 5.44
C HIS A 65 -11.37 9.62 4.73
N HIS A 66 -11.11 8.77 3.73
CA HIS A 66 -9.93 8.89 2.90
C HIS A 66 -10.15 8.35 1.49
N GLU A 67 -9.95 9.21 0.51
CA GLU A 67 -10.16 8.90 -0.91
C GLU A 67 -9.32 7.77 -1.49
N LEU A 68 -8.15 7.45 -0.90
CA LEU A 68 -7.38 6.29 -1.33
C LEU A 68 -8.03 4.95 -0.94
N ASN A 69 -8.99 4.95 0.00
CA ASN A 69 -9.78 3.76 0.29
C ASN A 69 -10.66 3.37 -0.89
N ALA A 70 -11.10 4.34 -1.70
CA ALA A 70 -11.94 4.09 -2.86
C ALA A 70 -11.29 3.16 -3.90
N PRO A 71 -10.10 3.45 -4.46
CA PRO A 71 -9.47 2.55 -5.41
C PRO A 71 -9.06 1.21 -4.78
N GLY A 72 -8.70 1.20 -3.49
CA GLY A 72 -8.43 -0.03 -2.74
C GLY A 72 -9.64 -0.96 -2.63
N ILE A 73 -10.80 -0.41 -2.27
CA ILE A 73 -12.07 -1.13 -2.19
C ILE A 73 -12.49 -1.62 -3.59
N VAL A 74 -12.36 -0.78 -4.62
CA VAL A 74 -12.64 -1.19 -6.01
C VAL A 74 -11.74 -2.35 -6.43
N GLY A 75 -10.43 -2.29 -6.13
CA GLY A 75 -9.50 -3.38 -6.42
C GLY A 75 -9.90 -4.69 -5.74
N ALA A 76 -10.36 -4.63 -4.48
CA ALA A 76 -10.88 -5.78 -3.76
C ALA A 76 -12.14 -6.36 -4.42
N ILE A 77 -13.09 -5.52 -4.83
CA ILE A 77 -14.34 -5.95 -5.50
C ILE A 77 -14.04 -6.64 -6.83
N VAL A 78 -13.17 -6.05 -7.64
CA VAL A 78 -12.75 -6.64 -8.92
C VAL A 78 -12.13 -8.02 -8.68
N ALA A 79 -11.25 -8.14 -7.69
CA ALA A 79 -10.68 -9.44 -7.31
C ALA A 79 -11.75 -10.43 -6.84
N MET A 80 -12.69 -10.02 -5.98
CA MET A 80 -13.81 -10.86 -5.54
C MET A 80 -14.62 -11.37 -6.73
N ALA A 81 -14.94 -10.51 -7.69
CA ALA A 81 -15.69 -10.89 -8.88
C ALA A 81 -14.92 -11.93 -9.73
N LEU A 82 -13.61 -11.74 -9.92
CA LEU A 82 -12.77 -12.62 -10.76
C LEU A 82 -12.53 -14.02 -10.16
N ILE A 83 -12.50 -14.13 -8.83
CA ILE A 83 -12.18 -15.39 -8.13
C ILE A 83 -13.43 -16.13 -7.64
N THR A 84 -14.61 -15.50 -7.64
CA THR A 84 -15.84 -16.12 -7.14
C THR A 84 -16.43 -17.09 -8.17
N PRO A 85 -16.60 -18.38 -7.83
CA PRO A 85 -17.22 -19.36 -8.73
C PRO A 85 -18.67 -19.01 -9.07
N ALA A 86 -19.12 -19.36 -10.27
CA ALA A 86 -20.48 -19.11 -10.77
C ALA A 86 -21.59 -19.51 -9.77
N GLY A 87 -21.48 -20.69 -9.15
CA GLY A 87 -22.47 -21.20 -8.19
C GLY A 87 -22.53 -20.48 -6.83
N LYS A 88 -21.63 -19.51 -6.55
CA LYS A 88 -21.67 -18.69 -5.34
C LYS A 88 -22.28 -17.29 -5.57
N TRP A 89 -22.59 -16.95 -6.81
CA TRP A 89 -23.21 -15.68 -7.13
C TRP A 89 -24.67 -15.66 -6.67
N THR A 90 -25.07 -14.53 -6.09
CA THR A 90 -26.46 -14.24 -5.77
C THR A 90 -26.77 -12.83 -6.26
N ALA A 91 -28.01 -12.57 -6.67
CA ALA A 91 -28.41 -11.25 -7.18
C ALA A 91 -28.12 -10.14 -6.15
N ARG A 92 -28.47 -10.36 -4.88
CA ARG A 92 -28.20 -9.40 -3.78
C ARG A 92 -26.70 -9.06 -3.63
N TRP A 93 -25.83 -10.06 -3.75
CA TRP A 93 -24.39 -9.86 -3.60
C TRP A 93 -23.82 -9.15 -4.82
N ALA A 94 -24.26 -9.53 -6.02
CA ALA A 94 -23.89 -8.84 -7.26
C ALA A 94 -24.28 -7.35 -7.22
N VAL A 95 -25.52 -7.05 -6.79
CA VAL A 95 -25.98 -5.68 -6.60
C VAL A 95 -25.12 -4.94 -5.57
N ALA A 96 -24.84 -5.55 -4.42
CA ALA A 96 -23.97 -4.93 -3.41
C ALA A 96 -22.56 -4.62 -3.96
N LEU A 97 -21.95 -5.53 -4.72
CA LEU A 97 -20.66 -5.29 -5.36
C LEU A 97 -20.72 -4.15 -6.38
N VAL A 98 -21.76 -4.11 -7.22
CA VAL A 98 -21.95 -3.05 -8.22
C VAL A 98 -22.14 -1.70 -7.54
N VAL A 99 -23.03 -1.60 -6.55
CA VAL A 99 -23.28 -0.36 -5.80
C VAL A 99 -22.00 0.12 -5.11
N THR A 100 -21.27 -0.80 -4.47
CA THR A 100 -19.99 -0.49 -3.82
C THR A 100 -18.98 0.01 -4.85
N ALA A 101 -18.82 -0.68 -5.98
CA ALA A 101 -17.85 -0.30 -7.02
C ALA A 101 -18.19 1.05 -7.65
N VAL A 102 -19.47 1.29 -7.98
CA VAL A 102 -19.93 2.55 -8.58
C VAL A 102 -19.75 3.71 -7.61
N GLY A 103 -20.19 3.58 -6.34
CA GLY A 103 -20.06 4.66 -5.36
C GLY A 103 -18.60 5.00 -5.05
N ASN A 104 -17.74 3.99 -4.91
CA ASN A 104 -16.31 4.22 -4.70
C ASN A 104 -15.64 4.79 -5.97
N THR A 105 -16.05 4.37 -7.16
CA THR A 105 -15.55 4.97 -8.41
C THR A 105 -15.98 6.42 -8.56
N ALA A 106 -17.22 6.75 -8.21
CA ALA A 106 -17.72 8.11 -8.20
C ALA A 106 -16.92 9.00 -7.24
N ARG A 107 -16.53 8.48 -6.06
CA ARG A 107 -15.67 9.21 -5.10
C ARG A 107 -14.33 9.62 -5.71
N MET A 108 -13.77 8.85 -6.65
CA MET A 108 -12.53 9.22 -7.35
C MET A 108 -12.70 10.43 -8.29
N GLY A 109 -13.93 10.69 -8.76
CA GLY A 109 -14.27 11.87 -9.57
C GLY A 109 -14.58 13.12 -8.75
N MET A 110 -14.73 13.00 -7.43
CA MET A 110 -15.02 14.13 -6.54
C MET A 110 -13.73 14.90 -6.18
N PRO A 111 -13.79 16.23 -5.98
CA PRO A 111 -12.65 17.03 -5.54
C PRO A 111 -12.04 16.48 -4.24
N GLY A 112 -10.72 16.24 -4.25
CA GLY A 112 -9.93 15.65 -3.16
C GLY A 112 -8.44 16.00 -3.25
N LEU A 113 -7.54 15.21 -2.66
CA LEU A 113 -6.08 15.28 -2.88
C LEU A 113 -5.74 15.26 -4.38
N TRP A 114 -6.51 14.52 -5.20
CA TRP A 114 -6.37 14.51 -6.66
C TRP A 114 -6.64 15.86 -7.32
N ALA A 115 -7.63 16.61 -6.85
CA ALA A 115 -7.92 17.96 -7.35
C ALA A 115 -6.87 18.97 -6.90
N ARG A 116 -6.17 18.70 -5.79
CA ARG A 116 -5.04 19.51 -5.34
C ARG A 116 -3.86 19.43 -6.33
N ARG A 117 -3.65 18.30 -7.02
CA ARG A 117 -2.65 18.18 -8.11
C ARG A 117 -2.94 19.16 -9.25
N LEU A 118 -4.21 19.41 -9.57
CA LEU A 118 -4.58 20.38 -10.62
C LEU A 118 -4.17 21.81 -10.25
N ARG A 119 -4.04 22.12 -8.95
CA ARG A 119 -3.58 23.41 -8.43
C ARG A 119 -2.07 23.48 -8.18
N LEU A 120 -1.47 22.39 -7.69
CA LEU A 120 -0.06 22.31 -7.29
C LEU A 120 0.89 21.86 -8.40
N GLY A 121 0.37 21.40 -9.55
CA GLY A 121 1.18 20.86 -10.63
C GLY A 121 1.64 19.42 -10.39
N GLY A 122 2.46 18.90 -11.31
CA GLY A 122 3.12 17.60 -11.17
C GLY A 122 4.31 17.68 -10.20
N PRO A 123 4.78 16.55 -9.66
CA PRO A 123 5.84 16.54 -8.66
C PRO A 123 7.25 16.79 -9.21
N TYR A 124 7.39 16.93 -10.52
CA TYR A 124 8.63 17.34 -11.19
C TYR A 124 8.35 18.44 -12.21
N PRO A 125 9.28 19.36 -12.42
CA PRO A 125 9.26 20.21 -13.61
C PRO A 125 9.54 19.33 -14.83
N TYR A 126 8.49 19.06 -15.62
CA TYR A 126 8.61 18.37 -16.90
C TYR A 126 8.94 19.38 -17.99
N PRO A 127 9.91 19.10 -18.89
CA PRO A 127 10.01 19.83 -20.15
C PRO A 127 8.64 19.82 -20.86
N GLN A 128 8.24 20.94 -21.45
CA GLN A 128 6.93 21.06 -22.13
C GLN A 128 6.72 20.01 -23.22
N SER A 129 7.80 19.52 -23.82
CA SER A 129 7.82 18.44 -24.81
C SER A 129 7.53 17.04 -24.25
N THR A 130 7.47 16.87 -22.93
CA THR A 130 7.24 15.54 -22.32
C THR A 130 5.75 15.19 -22.37
N GLY A 131 5.40 14.17 -23.16
CA GLY A 131 4.04 13.64 -23.20
C GLY A 131 3.61 12.97 -21.89
N GLU A 132 2.29 12.81 -21.68
CA GLU A 132 1.71 12.31 -20.43
C GLU A 132 2.13 10.87 -20.06
N ILE A 133 2.34 10.00 -21.05
CA ILE A 133 2.75 8.61 -20.83
C ILE A 133 4.14 8.55 -20.17
N PRO A 134 5.20 9.18 -20.72
CA PRO A 134 6.48 9.31 -20.04
C PRO A 134 6.38 9.87 -18.61
N LYS A 135 5.49 10.85 -18.35
CA LYS A 135 5.29 11.37 -16.98
C LYS A 135 4.83 10.26 -16.04
N ARG A 136 3.80 9.51 -16.42
CA ARG A 136 3.27 8.39 -15.64
C ARG A 136 4.32 7.31 -15.40
N VAL A 137 5.09 6.95 -16.42
CA VAL A 137 6.18 5.98 -16.29
C VAL A 137 7.22 6.47 -15.27
N SER A 138 7.61 7.75 -15.34
CA SER A 138 8.56 8.31 -14.38
C SER A 138 8.06 8.28 -12.93
N PHE A 139 6.75 8.43 -12.69
CA PHE A 139 6.16 8.29 -11.35
C PHE A 139 6.21 6.87 -10.82
N VAL A 140 5.90 5.89 -11.67
CA VAL A 140 5.98 4.48 -11.31
C VAL A 140 7.42 4.12 -10.92
N VAL A 141 8.40 4.52 -11.75
CA VAL A 141 9.82 4.26 -11.49
C VAL A 141 10.28 4.97 -10.22
N HIS A 142 9.96 6.25 -10.05
CA HIS A 142 10.26 6.99 -8.84
C HIS A 142 9.71 6.28 -7.59
N SER A 143 8.41 5.97 -7.59
CA SER A 143 7.77 5.38 -6.42
C SER A 143 8.29 3.99 -6.12
N ALA A 144 8.45 3.12 -7.11
CA ALA A 144 9.01 1.79 -6.92
C ALA A 144 10.43 1.88 -6.33
N SER A 145 11.29 2.74 -6.88
CA SER A 145 12.67 2.89 -6.42
C SER A 145 12.79 3.47 -5.01
N HIS A 146 12.02 4.52 -4.72
CA HIS A 146 12.03 5.15 -3.39
C HIS A 146 11.36 4.28 -2.34
N SER A 147 10.21 3.67 -2.65
CA SER A 147 9.49 2.79 -1.71
C SER A 147 10.34 1.57 -1.35
N LEU A 148 11.02 0.96 -2.34
CA LEU A 148 11.88 -0.18 -2.08
C LEU A 148 13.08 0.18 -1.18
N THR A 149 13.67 1.36 -1.39
CA THR A 149 14.85 1.78 -0.63
C THR A 149 14.49 2.23 0.79
N ASN A 150 13.34 2.87 0.96
CA ASN A 150 12.87 3.35 2.26
C ASN A 150 12.17 2.27 3.08
N TYR A 151 11.50 1.31 2.42
CA TYR A 151 10.70 0.26 3.06
C TYR A 151 11.02 -1.14 2.51
N PRO A 152 12.30 -1.56 2.46
CA PRO A 152 12.71 -2.82 1.83
C PRO A 152 12.04 -4.05 2.47
N ALA A 153 11.76 -3.99 3.77
CA ALA A 153 11.12 -5.09 4.51
C ALA A 153 9.74 -5.47 3.97
N VAL A 154 8.94 -4.51 3.48
CA VAL A 154 7.60 -4.79 2.91
C VAL A 154 7.72 -5.60 1.60
N PHE A 155 8.66 -5.20 0.74
CA PHE A 155 8.93 -5.89 -0.52
C PHE A 155 9.57 -7.26 -0.30
N PHE A 156 10.43 -7.39 0.71
CA PHE A 156 10.98 -8.68 1.11
C PHE A 156 9.88 -9.61 1.65
N ALA A 157 9.00 -9.10 2.51
CA ALA A 157 7.91 -9.88 3.09
C ALA A 157 6.96 -10.43 2.01
N ILE A 158 6.57 -9.65 1.01
CA ILE A 158 5.70 -10.14 -0.06
C ILE A 158 6.40 -11.22 -0.91
N VAL A 159 7.68 -11.05 -1.25
CA VAL A 159 8.43 -12.07 -2.02
C VAL A 159 8.51 -13.38 -1.24
N VAL A 160 8.90 -13.32 0.03
CA VAL A 160 8.99 -14.50 0.91
C VAL A 160 7.63 -15.19 1.06
N SER A 161 6.56 -14.43 1.21
CA SER A 161 5.20 -14.96 1.37
C SER A 161 4.71 -15.66 0.11
N VAL A 162 4.99 -15.09 -1.07
CA VAL A 162 4.68 -15.69 -2.37
C VAL A 162 5.48 -16.98 -2.57
N VAL A 163 6.78 -16.99 -2.23
CA VAL A 163 7.63 -18.19 -2.27
C VAL A 163 7.06 -19.28 -1.37
N ALA A 164 6.74 -18.95 -0.11
CA ALA A 164 6.18 -19.91 0.86
C ALA A 164 4.92 -20.57 0.31
N MET A 165 3.98 -19.77 -0.18
CA MET A 165 2.72 -20.26 -0.75
C MET A 165 2.96 -21.14 -1.98
N CYS A 166 3.78 -20.68 -2.93
CA CYS A 166 4.05 -21.44 -4.15
C CYS A 166 4.72 -22.80 -3.84
N VAL A 167 5.64 -22.85 -2.88
CA VAL A 167 6.29 -24.10 -2.44
C VAL A 167 5.26 -25.07 -1.87
N VAL A 168 4.37 -24.62 -0.98
CA VAL A 168 3.31 -25.46 -0.39
C VAL A 168 2.39 -26.01 -1.48
N VAL A 169 1.95 -25.13 -2.39
CA VAL A 169 1.03 -25.48 -3.47
C VAL A 169 1.67 -26.46 -4.45
N MET A 170 2.94 -26.26 -4.80
CA MET A 170 3.72 -27.18 -5.63
C MET A 170 3.94 -28.53 -4.98
N ARG A 171 4.21 -28.59 -3.67
CA ARG A 171 4.33 -29.84 -2.90
C ARG A 171 3.02 -30.63 -2.89
N ARG A 172 1.89 -29.93 -2.92
CA ARG A 172 0.54 -30.53 -3.04
C ARG A 172 0.17 -30.94 -4.47
N GLY A 173 1.05 -30.74 -5.45
CA GLY A 173 0.84 -31.19 -6.84
C GLY A 173 0.02 -30.25 -7.73
N TYR A 174 -0.49 -29.13 -7.21
CA TYR A 174 -1.29 -28.18 -8.00
C TYR A 174 -0.42 -27.42 -9.00
N HIS A 175 -0.74 -27.51 -10.30
CA HIS A 175 -0.13 -26.74 -11.39
C HIS A 175 1.41 -26.60 -11.28
N ARG A 176 2.10 -27.65 -10.82
CA ARG A 176 3.48 -27.58 -10.34
C ARG A 176 4.45 -26.92 -11.33
N ARG A 177 4.33 -27.25 -12.62
CA ARG A 177 5.16 -26.66 -13.69
C ARG A 177 4.85 -25.18 -13.90
N THR A 178 3.58 -24.83 -14.07
CA THR A 178 3.14 -23.44 -14.30
C THR A 178 3.50 -22.54 -13.13
N ILE A 179 3.22 -22.96 -11.89
CA ILE A 179 3.55 -22.20 -10.68
C ILE A 179 5.08 -22.08 -10.52
N GLY A 180 5.84 -23.14 -10.79
CA GLY A 180 7.30 -23.09 -10.73
C GLY A 180 7.92 -22.08 -11.72
N ILE A 181 7.43 -22.06 -12.96
CA ILE A 181 7.87 -21.09 -13.99
C ILE A 181 7.52 -19.66 -13.56
N LEU A 182 6.27 -19.42 -13.15
CA LEU A 182 5.80 -18.10 -12.72
C LEU A 182 6.54 -17.60 -11.48
N LEU A 183 6.80 -18.47 -10.51
CA LEU A 183 7.58 -18.15 -9.32
C LEU A 183 9.02 -17.76 -9.69
N THR A 184 9.64 -18.53 -10.58
CA THR A 184 11.02 -18.26 -11.05
C THR A 184 11.07 -16.90 -11.75
N LEU A 185 10.14 -16.65 -12.67
CA LEU A 185 10.00 -15.36 -13.33
C LEU A 185 9.85 -14.24 -12.30
N PHE A 186 8.88 -14.37 -11.39
CA PHE A 186 8.60 -13.39 -10.33
C PHE A 186 9.83 -13.07 -9.48
N CYS A 187 10.58 -14.08 -9.04
CA CYS A 187 11.80 -13.88 -8.25
C CYS A 187 12.89 -13.16 -9.06
N VAL A 188 13.14 -13.59 -10.30
CA VAL A 188 14.17 -12.98 -11.17
C VAL A 188 13.85 -11.52 -11.45
N VAL A 189 12.60 -11.20 -11.81
CA VAL A 189 12.22 -9.81 -12.10
C VAL A 189 12.17 -8.96 -10.84
N SER A 190 11.81 -9.51 -9.67
CA SER A 190 11.87 -8.80 -8.39
C SER A 190 13.30 -8.43 -8.00
N LEU A 191 14.27 -9.33 -8.24
CA LEU A 191 15.69 -9.01 -8.10
C LEU A 191 16.12 -7.92 -9.09
N GLY A 192 15.61 -7.97 -10.33
CA GLY A 192 15.81 -6.91 -11.33
C GLY A 192 15.30 -5.54 -10.87
N VAL A 193 14.09 -5.49 -10.28
CA VAL A 193 13.54 -4.26 -9.65
C VAL A 193 14.47 -3.76 -8.56
N ALA A 194 14.98 -4.66 -7.70
CA ALA A 194 15.86 -4.28 -6.60
C ALA A 194 17.20 -3.72 -7.07
N ALA A 195 17.87 -4.41 -7.97
CA ALA A 195 19.15 -3.98 -8.51
C ALA A 195 19.06 -2.65 -9.26
N THR A 196 18.03 -2.48 -10.10
CA THR A 196 17.83 -1.24 -10.86
C THR A 196 17.42 -0.07 -9.97
N SER A 197 16.54 -0.30 -9.00
CA SER A 197 16.14 0.71 -8.01
C SER A 197 17.31 1.17 -7.15
N LEU A 198 18.14 0.25 -6.66
CA LEU A 198 19.34 0.58 -5.89
C LEU A 198 20.33 1.39 -6.74
N ARG A 199 20.47 1.07 -8.03
CA ARG A 199 21.31 1.81 -8.96
C ARG A 199 20.80 3.24 -9.20
N ILE A 200 19.48 3.42 -9.33
CA ILE A 200 18.83 4.72 -9.44
C ILE A 200 19.10 5.53 -8.17
N MET A 201 18.81 4.97 -7.00
CA MET A 201 19.01 5.65 -5.72
C MET A 201 20.48 5.99 -5.47
N THR A 202 21.41 5.10 -5.79
CA THR A 202 22.85 5.38 -5.67
C THR A 202 23.27 6.55 -6.54
N ARG A 203 22.74 6.65 -7.77
CA ARG A 203 23.02 7.78 -8.67
C ARG A 203 22.41 9.09 -8.16
N LEU A 204 21.20 9.05 -7.63
CA LEU A 204 20.55 10.20 -7.00
C LEU A 204 21.36 10.71 -5.81
N THR A 205 21.74 9.82 -4.89
CA THR A 205 22.54 10.14 -3.71
C THR A 205 23.90 10.71 -4.08
N ARG A 206 24.64 10.10 -5.04
CA ARG A 206 25.93 10.62 -5.51
C ARG A 206 25.83 12.02 -6.11
N ARG A 207 24.74 12.30 -6.82
CA ARG A 207 24.47 13.62 -7.41
C ARG A 207 23.82 14.60 -6.43
N LYS A 208 23.58 14.19 -5.17
CA LYS A 208 22.85 14.95 -4.15
C LYS A 208 21.47 15.42 -4.63
N MET A 209 20.80 14.61 -5.47
CA MET A 209 19.47 14.88 -5.99
C MET A 209 18.44 14.02 -5.26
N ARG A 210 17.23 14.56 -5.04
CA ARG A 210 16.10 13.80 -4.49
C ARG A 210 15.26 13.09 -5.56
N GLY A 211 15.35 13.54 -6.81
CA GLY A 211 14.76 12.90 -7.98
C GLY A 211 15.26 13.53 -9.28
N ASP A 212 15.23 12.78 -10.37
CA ASP A 212 15.71 13.22 -11.69
C ASP A 212 14.94 12.50 -12.81
N ILE A 213 14.21 13.29 -13.58
CA ILE A 213 13.36 12.84 -14.68
C ILE A 213 14.15 12.12 -15.76
N HIS A 214 15.34 12.63 -16.07
CA HIS A 214 16.20 12.05 -17.09
C HIS A 214 16.74 10.71 -16.64
N LEU A 215 16.94 10.54 -15.33
CA LEU A 215 17.30 9.26 -14.74
C LEU A 215 16.13 8.27 -14.74
N TYR A 216 14.92 8.71 -14.39
CA TYR A 216 13.73 7.86 -14.39
C TYR A 216 13.30 7.42 -15.80
N LEU A 217 13.57 8.25 -16.80
CA LEU A 217 13.36 7.95 -18.22
C LEU A 217 14.60 7.38 -18.92
N SER A 218 15.72 7.21 -18.21
CA SER A 218 16.90 6.56 -18.77
C SER A 218 16.65 5.06 -18.99
N THR A 219 17.53 4.39 -19.73
CA THR A 219 17.49 2.93 -19.89
C THR A 219 17.41 2.19 -18.56
N THR A 220 18.08 2.69 -17.50
CA THR A 220 18.00 2.08 -16.16
C THR A 220 16.63 2.27 -15.52
N GLY A 221 16.03 3.45 -15.67
CA GLY A 221 14.68 3.75 -15.16
C GLY A 221 13.61 2.96 -15.90
N LEU A 222 13.67 2.92 -17.23
CA LEU A 222 12.75 2.12 -18.06
C LEU A 222 12.87 0.63 -17.75
N LEU A 223 14.09 0.11 -17.53
CA LEU A 223 14.30 -1.27 -17.11
C LEU A 223 13.68 -1.53 -15.72
N ALA A 224 13.85 -0.62 -14.77
CA ALA A 224 13.21 -0.72 -13.46
C ALA A 224 11.68 -0.79 -13.58
N GLY A 225 11.09 0.09 -14.40
CA GLY A 225 9.66 0.10 -14.68
C GLY A 225 9.18 -1.18 -15.36
N ALA A 226 9.92 -1.70 -16.34
CA ALA A 226 9.61 -2.95 -17.03
C ALA A 226 9.67 -4.16 -16.09
N CYS A 227 10.75 -4.30 -15.32
CA CYS A 227 10.88 -5.36 -14.31
C CYS A 227 9.74 -5.28 -13.29
N PHE A 228 9.37 -4.07 -12.86
CA PHE A 228 8.28 -3.85 -11.91
C PHE A 228 6.93 -4.27 -12.50
N ALA A 229 6.63 -3.88 -13.74
CA ALA A 229 5.41 -4.27 -14.44
C ALA A 229 5.32 -5.80 -14.61
N VAL A 230 6.41 -6.47 -14.97
CA VAL A 230 6.44 -7.93 -15.10
C VAL A 230 6.28 -8.62 -13.74
N ALA A 231 6.90 -8.09 -12.67
CA ALA A 231 6.73 -8.61 -11.31
C ALA A 231 5.26 -8.55 -10.88
N LEU A 232 4.61 -7.42 -11.11
CA LEU A 232 3.19 -7.23 -10.82
C LEU A 232 2.30 -8.16 -11.65
N ALA A 233 2.57 -8.30 -12.95
CA ALA A 233 1.82 -9.21 -13.81
C ALA A 233 1.95 -10.67 -13.35
N ALA A 234 3.17 -11.12 -13.05
CA ALA A 234 3.41 -12.46 -12.51
C ALA A 234 2.69 -12.68 -11.18
N LEU A 235 2.72 -11.68 -10.28
CA LEU A 235 1.99 -11.72 -9.02
C LEU A 235 0.48 -11.83 -9.24
N VAL A 236 -0.11 -11.08 -10.16
CA VAL A 236 -1.56 -11.18 -10.49
C VAL A 236 -1.91 -12.58 -10.98
N VAL A 237 -1.12 -13.14 -11.90
CA VAL A 237 -1.40 -14.49 -12.43
C VAL A 237 -1.28 -15.54 -11.33
N LEU A 238 -0.22 -15.49 -10.51
CA LEU A 238 -0.06 -16.37 -9.35
C LEU A 238 -1.23 -16.24 -8.37
N THR A 239 -1.67 -15.00 -8.10
CA THR A 239 -2.81 -14.71 -7.23
C THR A 239 -4.07 -15.37 -7.75
N VAL A 240 -4.39 -15.26 -9.05
CA VAL A 240 -5.61 -15.84 -9.63
C VAL A 240 -5.58 -17.36 -9.55
N LEU A 241 -4.44 -18.00 -9.86
CA LEU A 241 -4.28 -19.45 -9.74
C LEU A 241 -4.48 -19.93 -8.31
N ILE A 242 -3.90 -19.23 -7.34
CA ILE A 242 -3.91 -19.60 -5.93
C ILE A 242 -5.26 -19.29 -5.28
N ALA A 243 -5.86 -18.13 -5.54
CA ALA A 243 -7.11 -17.70 -4.92
C ALA A 243 -8.32 -18.59 -5.28
N ARG A 244 -8.22 -19.34 -6.39
CA ARG A 244 -9.23 -20.32 -6.80
C ARG A 244 -9.14 -21.64 -6.03
N MET A 245 -8.06 -21.88 -5.29
CA MET A 245 -7.96 -23.05 -4.43
C MET A 245 -8.86 -22.89 -3.19
N PRO A 246 -9.48 -23.97 -2.69
CA PRO A 246 -10.25 -23.93 -1.45
C PRO A 246 -9.43 -23.34 -0.29
N GLY A 247 -10.05 -22.46 0.50
CA GLY A 247 -9.39 -21.77 1.62
C GLY A 247 -8.51 -20.57 1.25
N CYS A 248 -8.18 -20.37 -0.03
CA CYS A 248 -7.18 -19.37 -0.45
C CYS A 248 -7.77 -18.06 -0.99
N GLY A 249 -9.08 -17.94 -1.12
CA GLY A 249 -9.69 -16.78 -1.80
C GLY A 249 -9.36 -15.42 -1.19
N MET A 250 -9.08 -15.34 0.12
CA MET A 250 -8.65 -14.09 0.76
C MET A 250 -7.31 -13.57 0.24
N VAL A 251 -6.42 -14.45 -0.24
CA VAL A 251 -5.18 -14.06 -0.92
C VAL A 251 -5.49 -13.21 -2.16
N GLY A 252 -6.54 -13.60 -2.91
CA GLY A 252 -7.02 -12.85 -4.06
C GLY A 252 -7.57 -11.47 -3.68
N VAL A 253 -8.45 -11.44 -2.69
CA VAL A 253 -9.09 -10.21 -2.22
C VAL A 253 -8.08 -9.22 -1.66
N SER A 254 -7.15 -9.65 -0.79
CA SER A 254 -6.14 -8.78 -0.19
C SER A 254 -5.17 -8.24 -1.23
N THR A 255 -4.79 -9.07 -2.21
CA THR A 255 -3.89 -8.65 -3.28
C THR A 255 -4.59 -7.65 -4.20
N GLY A 256 -5.84 -7.90 -4.59
CA GLY A 256 -6.65 -6.94 -5.35
C GLY A 256 -6.77 -5.59 -4.65
N ALA A 257 -6.98 -5.59 -3.32
CA ALA A 257 -6.98 -4.37 -2.53
C ALA A 257 -5.62 -3.65 -2.59
N ALA A 258 -4.51 -4.36 -2.35
CA ALA A 258 -3.16 -3.80 -2.39
C ALA A 258 -2.84 -3.16 -3.75
N PHE A 259 -3.25 -3.80 -4.85
CA PHE A 259 -3.15 -3.23 -6.20
C PHE A 259 -3.97 -1.94 -6.34
N GLY A 260 -5.21 -1.93 -5.86
CA GLY A 260 -6.05 -0.73 -5.87
C GLY A 260 -5.44 0.44 -5.09
N TYR A 261 -4.93 0.18 -3.89
CA TYR A 261 -4.29 1.19 -3.03
C TYR A 261 -2.96 1.71 -3.57
N TYR A 262 -2.25 0.95 -4.42
CA TYR A 262 -0.91 1.31 -4.88
C TYR A 262 -0.86 1.71 -6.36
N ALA A 263 -1.42 0.92 -7.27
CA ALA A 263 -1.27 1.14 -8.71
C ALA A 263 -2.07 2.35 -9.21
N LEU A 264 -3.30 2.53 -8.72
CA LEU A 264 -4.18 3.61 -9.19
C LEU A 264 -3.64 4.99 -8.80
N PRO A 265 -3.14 5.19 -7.56
CA PRO A 265 -2.49 6.43 -7.19
C PRO A 265 -1.23 6.76 -7.99
N LEU A 266 -0.45 5.74 -8.37
CA LEU A 266 0.74 5.89 -9.20
C LEU A 266 0.41 6.29 -10.63
N ILE A 267 -0.60 5.65 -11.22
CA ILE A 267 -1.06 5.94 -12.59
C ILE A 267 -1.64 7.37 -12.67
N GLN A 268 -2.25 7.85 -11.60
CA GLN A 268 -2.77 9.21 -11.48
C GLN A 268 -1.69 10.25 -11.14
N GLY A 269 -0.43 9.82 -10.99
CA GLY A 269 0.71 10.72 -10.82
C GLY A 269 0.73 11.46 -9.50
N SER A 270 0.17 10.86 -8.43
CA SER A 270 0.46 11.34 -7.10
C SER A 270 1.90 10.98 -6.77
N PRO A 271 2.77 11.95 -6.45
CA PRO A 271 4.06 11.62 -5.87
C PRO A 271 3.93 10.81 -4.58
N GLY A 272 4.95 10.01 -4.33
CA GLY A 272 5.08 9.18 -3.14
C GLY A 272 5.31 10.00 -1.88
N GLY A 273 5.09 9.33 -0.74
CA GLY A 273 4.99 9.89 0.60
C GLY A 273 3.76 9.28 1.29
N ARG A 274 2.66 10.03 1.33
CA ARG A 274 1.39 9.60 1.98
C ARG A 274 0.57 8.61 1.16
N THR A 275 0.58 8.73 -0.17
CA THR A 275 -0.17 7.82 -1.07
C THR A 275 0.46 6.44 -1.14
N SER A 276 1.80 6.35 -1.08
CA SER A 276 2.52 5.10 -1.01
C SER A 276 2.39 4.42 0.36
N PHE A 277 2.32 5.18 1.46
CA PHE A 277 2.24 4.60 2.81
C PHE A 277 1.03 3.68 2.99
N LEU A 278 -0.16 4.14 2.60
CA LEU A 278 -1.37 3.33 2.73
C LEU A 278 -1.30 2.08 1.85
N GLY A 279 -0.82 2.22 0.61
CA GLY A 279 -0.55 1.10 -0.27
C GLY A 279 0.44 0.09 0.33
N LEU A 280 1.53 0.57 0.94
CA LEU A 280 2.51 -0.28 1.62
C LEU A 280 1.90 -1.02 2.81
N VAL A 281 1.07 -0.37 3.63
CA VAL A 281 0.33 -1.03 4.73
C VAL A 281 -0.54 -2.16 4.19
N VAL A 282 -1.29 -1.92 3.12
CA VAL A 282 -2.13 -2.97 2.52
C VAL A 282 -1.30 -4.07 1.87
N PHE A 283 -0.14 -3.75 1.28
CA PHE A 283 0.82 -4.75 0.82
C PHE A 283 1.36 -5.62 1.95
N THR A 284 1.66 -5.04 3.11
CA THR A 284 2.07 -5.77 4.32
C THR A 284 0.95 -6.71 4.79
N VAL A 285 -0.29 -6.23 4.85
CA VAL A 285 -1.45 -7.07 5.18
C VAL A 285 -1.61 -8.20 4.16
N SER A 286 -1.45 -7.90 2.87
CA SER A 286 -1.51 -8.93 1.83
C SER A 286 -0.40 -9.96 1.98
N ALA A 287 0.85 -9.55 2.25
CA ALA A 287 1.96 -10.47 2.51
C ALA A 287 1.64 -11.42 3.67
N LEU A 288 1.09 -10.91 4.77
CA LEU A 288 0.63 -11.74 5.88
C LEU A 288 -0.47 -12.73 5.45
N MET A 289 -1.44 -12.30 4.63
CA MET A 289 -2.48 -13.21 4.12
C MET A 289 -1.89 -14.34 3.27
N TRP A 290 -0.91 -14.03 2.40
CA TRP A 290 -0.17 -15.03 1.63
C TRP A 290 0.58 -16.03 2.53
N ALA A 291 1.33 -15.52 3.52
CA ALA A 291 2.11 -16.32 4.44
C ALA A 291 1.25 -17.27 5.27
N TRP A 292 0.19 -16.75 5.89
CA TRP A 292 -0.67 -17.54 6.77
C TRP A 292 -1.61 -18.49 6.00
N ALA A 293 -2.02 -18.13 4.78
CA ALA A 293 -2.69 -19.09 3.89
C ALA A 293 -1.78 -20.27 3.54
N ALA A 294 -0.47 -20.03 3.34
CA ALA A 294 0.50 -21.10 3.10
C ALA A 294 0.61 -22.03 4.31
N VAL A 295 0.64 -21.49 5.53
CA VAL A 295 0.66 -22.28 6.77
C VAL A 295 -0.60 -23.11 6.92
N ALA A 296 -1.78 -22.51 6.75
CA ALA A 296 -3.06 -23.22 6.84
C ALA A 296 -3.12 -24.38 5.84
N LEU A 297 -2.70 -24.14 4.59
CA LEU A 297 -2.58 -25.20 3.59
C LEU A 297 -1.54 -26.25 3.98
N ALA A 298 -0.39 -25.88 4.56
CA ALA A 298 0.58 -26.89 4.96
C ALA A 298 0.00 -27.84 6.04
N MET A 299 -0.68 -27.27 7.04
CA MET A 299 -1.28 -28.01 8.16
C MET A 299 -2.42 -28.95 7.73
N ASP A 300 -3.28 -28.51 6.81
CA ASP A 300 -4.34 -29.34 6.22
C ASP A 300 -3.78 -30.56 5.45
N GLY A 301 -2.51 -30.52 5.06
CA GLY A 301 -1.85 -31.57 4.29
C GLY A 301 -1.24 -32.62 5.20
N ALA A 302 -0.62 -32.17 6.29
CA ALA A 302 -0.04 -33.03 7.33
C ALA A 302 -1.12 -33.88 8.02
N THR A 303 -2.29 -33.29 8.30
CA THR A 303 -3.43 -34.01 8.89
C THR A 303 -3.98 -35.10 7.98
N ARG A 304 -4.06 -34.87 6.65
CA ARG A 304 -4.51 -35.89 5.67
C ARG A 304 -3.49 -37.00 5.43
N GLN A 305 -2.19 -36.72 5.51
CA GLN A 305 -1.14 -37.75 5.40
C GLN A 305 -1.07 -38.62 6.67
N GLY A 306 -1.35 -38.06 7.86
CA GLY A 306 -1.41 -38.83 9.11
C GLY A 306 -2.58 -39.80 9.20
N THR A 307 -3.69 -39.55 8.50
CA THR A 307 -4.85 -40.45 8.43
C THR A 307 -4.76 -41.53 7.36
N ALA A 308 -3.69 -41.55 6.54
CA ALA A 308 -3.50 -42.52 5.47
C ALA A 308 -2.77 -43.81 5.91
N SER A 309 -2.46 -43.96 7.20
CA SER A 309 -2.12 -45.26 7.79
C SER A 309 -3.41 -46.04 8.04
N GLY A 310 -3.72 -46.99 7.16
CA GLY A 310 -4.97 -47.77 7.21
C GLY A 310 -5.14 -48.56 8.52
N PRO A 311 -6.38 -48.94 8.87
CA PRO A 311 -6.66 -49.76 10.05
C PRO A 311 -6.13 -51.18 9.80
N GLY A 312 -4.97 -51.51 10.38
CA GLY A 312 -4.39 -52.85 10.24
C GLY A 312 -2.96 -53.07 10.75
N ALA A 313 -2.21 -52.03 11.11
CA ALA A 313 -0.89 -52.22 11.70
C ALA A 313 -0.96 -52.13 13.24
N GLN A 314 -0.82 -53.28 13.90
CA GLN A 314 -0.59 -53.35 15.36
C GLN A 314 0.75 -52.67 15.73
N PRO A 315 0.85 -52.07 16.93
CA PRO A 315 2.03 -51.35 17.36
C PRO A 315 3.04 -52.30 18.01
N GLU A 316 4.23 -52.43 17.43
CA GLU A 316 5.40 -52.90 18.17
C GLU A 316 6.36 -51.73 18.42
N GLY A 317 6.64 -51.49 19.71
CA GLY A 317 7.84 -50.80 20.15
C GLY A 317 7.74 -49.29 20.33
N GLU A 318 7.07 -48.85 21.40
CA GLU A 318 7.37 -47.56 22.02
C GLU A 318 8.84 -47.50 22.46
N ARG A 319 9.66 -46.78 21.69
CA ARG A 319 10.78 -46.01 22.25
C ARG A 319 10.57 -44.56 21.84
N GLY A 320 10.28 -43.74 22.85
CA GLY A 320 9.96 -42.33 22.72
C GLY A 320 10.94 -41.59 21.80
N SER A 321 10.48 -41.26 20.60
CA SER A 321 10.93 -40.04 19.95
C SER A 321 9.93 -38.97 20.32
N ILE A 322 10.32 -38.10 21.24
CA ILE A 322 9.68 -36.80 21.39
C ILE A 322 9.64 -36.22 19.98
N HIS A 323 8.45 -36.17 19.37
CA HIS A 323 8.24 -35.57 18.07
C HIS A 323 8.57 -34.08 18.22
N ALA A 324 9.84 -33.73 18.06
CA ALA A 324 10.24 -32.36 17.82
C ALA A 324 9.38 -31.87 16.64
N PRO A 325 8.63 -30.75 16.80
CA PRO A 325 7.80 -30.27 15.70
C PRO A 325 8.75 -29.95 14.55
N ARG A 326 8.71 -30.77 13.49
CA ARG A 326 9.39 -30.44 12.24
C ARG A 326 8.78 -29.12 11.78
N LEU A 327 9.50 -28.03 12.02
CA LEU A 327 9.15 -26.72 11.52
C LEU A 327 9.12 -26.81 9.99
N ASP A 328 7.93 -26.89 9.41
CA ASP A 328 7.78 -26.89 7.96
C ASP A 328 8.36 -25.58 7.40
N VAL A 329 9.02 -25.66 6.26
CA VAL A 329 9.63 -24.52 5.55
C VAL A 329 8.61 -23.40 5.35
N ALA A 330 7.34 -23.74 5.11
CA ALA A 330 6.25 -22.77 5.02
C ALA A 330 6.04 -21.96 6.31
N MET A 331 6.15 -22.62 7.47
CA MET A 331 6.01 -21.99 8.78
C MET A 331 7.21 -21.08 9.08
N VAL A 332 8.43 -21.52 8.76
CA VAL A 332 9.63 -20.68 8.89
C VAL A 332 9.52 -19.42 8.03
N LEU A 333 9.15 -19.57 6.75
CA LEU A 333 9.00 -18.44 5.84
C LEU A 333 7.85 -17.51 6.27
N ALA A 334 6.75 -18.05 6.80
CA ALA A 334 5.65 -17.24 7.33
C ALA A 334 6.04 -16.47 8.58
N ILE A 335 6.85 -17.05 9.47
CA ILE A 335 7.42 -16.35 10.64
C ILE A 335 8.34 -15.22 10.16
N ILE A 336 9.22 -15.46 9.19
CA ILE A 336 10.11 -14.44 8.62
C ILE A 336 9.29 -13.30 8.00
N ALA A 337 8.26 -13.61 7.20
CA ALA A 337 7.38 -12.62 6.62
C ALA A 337 6.66 -11.81 7.70
N THR A 338 6.14 -12.48 8.74
CA THR A 338 5.43 -11.85 9.86
C THR A 338 6.35 -10.94 10.67
N ALA A 339 7.56 -11.39 10.99
CA ALA A 339 8.57 -10.58 11.68
C ALA A 339 8.99 -9.36 10.84
N SER A 340 9.16 -9.55 9.52
CA SER A 340 9.47 -8.44 8.59
C SER A 340 8.34 -7.41 8.54
N CYS A 341 7.08 -7.86 8.56
CA CYS A 341 5.91 -7.00 8.60
C CYS A 341 5.81 -6.24 9.94
N LEU A 342 5.95 -6.94 11.07
CA LEU A 342 5.81 -6.36 12.42
C LEU A 342 6.98 -5.44 12.78
N GLY A 343 8.20 -5.73 12.33
CA GLY A 343 9.39 -4.90 12.60
C GLY A 343 9.31 -3.48 12.04
N THR A 344 8.49 -3.26 10.99
CA THR A 344 8.27 -1.93 10.40
C THR A 344 7.22 -1.08 11.14
N GLY A 345 6.34 -1.72 11.92
CA GLY A 345 5.24 -1.06 12.63
C GLY A 345 5.71 -0.03 13.68
N PRO A 346 6.63 -0.38 14.60
CA PRO A 346 7.16 0.55 15.59
C PRO A 346 7.87 1.77 14.99
N GLN A 347 8.59 1.58 13.88
CA GLN A 347 9.27 2.68 13.17
C GLN A 347 8.26 3.66 12.54
N GLY A 348 7.19 3.13 11.93
CA GLY A 348 6.09 3.96 11.41
C GLY A 348 5.34 4.71 12.51
N ALA A 349 5.01 4.04 13.61
CA ALA A 349 4.34 4.65 14.76
C ALA A 349 5.20 5.74 15.42
N TRP A 350 6.51 5.51 15.54
CA TRP A 350 7.46 6.49 16.06
C TRP A 350 7.62 7.70 15.14
N GLY A 351 7.71 7.49 13.81
CA GLY A 351 7.72 8.58 12.83
C GLY A 351 6.44 9.41 12.86
N MET A 352 5.28 8.78 13.01
CA MET A 352 4.00 9.48 13.20
C MET A 352 3.98 10.30 14.49
N LEU A 353 4.49 9.74 15.59
CA LEU A 353 4.57 10.43 16.88
C LEU A 353 5.49 11.65 16.79
N GLN A 354 6.69 11.50 16.21
CA GLN A 354 7.62 12.60 15.97
C GLN A 354 7.04 13.67 15.03
N GLY A 355 6.31 13.26 13.99
CA GLY A 355 5.61 14.17 13.09
C GLY A 355 4.50 14.95 13.80
N ALA A 356 3.76 14.31 14.70
CA ALA A 356 2.66 14.95 15.44
C ALA A 356 3.17 15.93 16.51
N THR A 357 4.24 15.58 17.22
CA THR A 357 4.75 16.37 18.35
C THR A 357 5.78 17.40 17.91
N THR A 358 6.86 16.97 17.25
CA THR A 358 8.00 17.82 16.92
C THR A 358 7.71 18.70 15.70
N ASN A 359 7.20 18.14 14.59
CA ASN A 359 6.91 18.94 13.40
C ASN A 359 5.72 19.87 13.61
N GLY A 360 4.63 19.41 14.25
CA GLY A 360 3.46 20.25 14.55
C GLY A 360 3.77 21.42 15.49
N GLY A 361 4.64 21.23 16.49
CA GLY A 361 5.12 22.31 17.35
C GLY A 361 5.99 23.33 16.61
N THR A 362 6.87 22.85 15.73
CA THR A 362 7.83 23.71 15.03
C THR A 362 7.18 24.52 13.89
N TRP A 363 6.17 23.98 13.20
CA TRP A 363 5.50 24.65 12.07
C TRP A 363 4.40 25.65 12.45
N ARG A 364 3.95 25.66 13.71
CA ARG A 364 2.85 26.52 14.20
C ARG A 364 3.02 28.00 13.86
N ALA A 365 4.21 28.54 14.10
CA ALA A 365 4.51 29.95 13.84
C ALA A 365 4.52 30.30 12.34
N VAL A 366 4.83 29.34 11.48
CA VAL A 366 4.78 29.52 10.02
C VAL A 366 3.33 29.43 9.53
N ASN A 367 2.52 28.50 10.05
CA ASN A 367 1.12 28.38 9.68
C ASN A 367 0.31 29.64 10.03
N ALA A 368 0.56 30.25 11.20
CA ALA A 368 -0.07 31.51 11.57
C ALA A 368 0.25 32.65 10.57
N GLN A 369 1.50 32.73 10.10
CA GLN A 369 1.90 33.68 9.06
C GLN A 369 1.22 33.38 7.72
N VAL A 370 1.08 32.10 7.36
CA VAL A 370 0.41 31.66 6.13
C VAL A 370 -1.06 32.04 6.13
N ASP A 371 -1.77 31.82 7.24
CA ASP A 371 -3.19 32.15 7.33
C ASP A 371 -3.43 33.66 7.32
N ALA A 372 -2.57 34.44 7.96
CA ALA A 372 -2.61 35.90 7.88
C ALA A 372 -2.30 36.39 6.44
N ALA A 373 -1.33 35.78 5.76
CA ALA A 373 -1.02 36.10 4.38
C ALA A 373 -2.16 35.76 3.41
N ARG A 374 -2.90 34.68 3.64
CA ARG A 374 -4.12 34.33 2.87
C ARG A 374 -5.25 35.33 3.07
N ARG A 375 -5.34 35.95 4.25
CA ARG A 375 -6.29 37.04 4.54
C ARG A 375 -5.82 38.41 4.00
N GLY A 376 -4.64 38.47 3.38
CA GLY A 376 -4.06 39.72 2.88
C GLY A 376 -3.44 40.60 3.98
N GLU A 377 -3.23 40.06 5.17
CA GLU A 377 -2.64 40.79 6.31
C GLU A 377 -1.11 40.77 6.28
N LEU A 378 -0.51 39.91 5.44
CA LEU A 378 0.93 39.67 5.38
C LEU A 378 1.37 39.40 3.93
N ASP A 379 2.32 40.20 3.44
CA ASP A 379 2.89 40.04 2.10
C ASP A 379 4.13 39.14 2.07
N THR A 380 4.60 38.69 3.25
CA THR A 380 5.79 37.85 3.37
C THR A 380 5.60 36.78 4.44
N VAL A 381 5.94 35.54 4.11
CA VAL A 381 5.99 34.41 5.03
C VAL A 381 7.45 33.98 5.23
N VAL A 382 7.91 33.96 6.48
CA VAL A 382 9.28 33.58 6.83
C VAL A 382 9.30 32.15 7.37
N VAL A 383 10.03 31.28 6.68
CA VAL A 383 10.26 29.89 7.07
C VAL A 383 11.67 29.76 7.65
N PRO A 384 11.83 29.51 8.96
CA PRO A 384 13.15 29.27 9.55
C PRO A 384 13.99 28.23 8.78
N LYS A 385 15.29 28.47 8.60
CA LYS A 385 16.22 27.50 7.98
C LYS A 385 16.37 26.22 8.80
N THR A 386 16.26 26.35 10.11
CA THR A 386 16.32 25.26 11.08
C THR A 386 15.06 24.40 11.10
N LEU A 387 13.96 24.89 10.53
CA LEU A 387 12.74 24.11 10.39
C LEU A 387 13.02 22.93 9.44
N PRO A 388 12.82 21.68 9.89
CA PRO A 388 12.87 20.53 8.99
C PRO A 388 11.95 20.83 7.81
N ALA A 389 12.48 20.64 6.59
CA ALA A 389 11.62 20.72 5.40
C ALA A 389 10.39 19.84 5.68
N PRO A 390 9.16 20.29 5.39
CA PRO A 390 7.99 19.46 5.63
C PRO A 390 8.28 18.09 5.04
N GLU A 391 8.10 17.00 5.79
CA GLU A 391 8.35 15.63 5.26
C GLU A 391 7.48 15.29 4.03
N TRP A 392 6.56 16.20 3.69
CA TRP A 392 5.56 16.20 2.64
C TRP A 392 5.93 17.13 1.47
N LEU A 393 7.02 17.91 1.60
CA LEU A 393 7.68 18.65 0.52
C LEU A 393 8.57 17.77 -0.41
N PRO A 394 9.15 16.63 0.03
CA PRO A 394 9.81 15.65 -0.85
C PRO A 394 8.89 15.09 -1.93
N ASP A 395 7.57 15.06 -1.67
CA ASP A 395 6.55 14.69 -2.65
C ASP A 395 6.65 15.61 -3.91
N TYR A 396 7.26 16.79 -3.84
CA TYR A 396 7.31 17.75 -4.96
C TYR A 396 8.73 18.15 -5.42
N ALA A 397 9.79 17.47 -4.95
CA ALA A 397 11.15 18.00 -5.11
C ALA A 397 12.01 17.25 -6.14
N GLY A 398 11.89 17.65 -7.41
CA GLY A 398 13.03 17.70 -8.33
C GLY A 398 13.93 18.86 -7.94
N ALA A 399 15.07 18.59 -7.30
CA ALA A 399 15.97 19.64 -6.81
C ALA A 399 16.74 20.30 -7.98
N ARG A 400 16.16 21.33 -8.60
CA ARG A 400 16.90 22.34 -9.39
C ARG A 400 16.34 23.77 -9.27
N GLU A 401 15.11 23.96 -8.81
CA GLU A 401 14.59 25.30 -8.45
C GLU A 401 14.60 25.49 -6.92
N SER A 402 14.86 26.72 -6.49
CA SER A 402 14.93 27.08 -5.07
C SER A 402 13.66 26.59 -4.34
N VAL A 403 13.84 25.83 -3.26
CA VAL A 403 12.79 25.28 -2.38
C VAL A 403 11.69 26.31 -2.01
N THR A 404 12.02 27.60 -2.04
CA THR A 404 11.14 28.75 -1.80
C THR A 404 10.03 28.96 -2.84
N SER A 405 10.27 28.72 -4.14
CA SER A 405 9.23 28.89 -5.19
C SER A 405 8.14 27.82 -5.12
N TRP A 406 8.51 26.63 -4.65
CA TRP A 406 7.59 25.51 -4.42
C TRP A 406 6.85 25.64 -3.09
N LEU A 407 7.48 26.26 -2.10
CA LEU A 407 6.86 26.53 -0.80
C LEU A 407 5.65 27.48 -0.93
N SER A 408 5.71 28.51 -1.77
CA SER A 408 4.55 29.41 -1.97
C SER A 408 3.36 28.68 -2.59
N GLN A 409 3.60 27.82 -3.59
CA GLN A 409 2.57 26.95 -4.17
C GLN A 409 2.05 25.95 -3.15
N TYR A 410 2.94 25.30 -2.40
CA TYR A 410 2.61 24.31 -1.38
C TYR A 410 1.67 24.88 -0.30
N LEU A 411 2.00 26.08 0.16
CA LEU A 411 1.25 26.82 1.18
C LEU A 411 -0.02 27.48 0.62
N ASP A 412 -0.33 27.30 -0.67
CA ASP A 412 -1.50 27.88 -1.35
C ASP A 412 -1.58 29.40 -1.11
N LEU A 413 -0.45 30.08 -1.30
CA LEU A 413 -0.32 31.51 -1.11
C LEU A 413 -0.54 32.27 -2.43
N PRO A 414 -1.16 33.46 -2.40
CA PRO A 414 -1.24 34.34 -3.56
C PRO A 414 0.15 34.63 -4.14
N LYS A 415 0.25 34.78 -5.47
CA LYS A 415 1.54 35.08 -6.14
C LYS A 415 2.21 36.37 -5.67
N THR A 416 1.44 37.26 -5.03
CA THR A 416 1.92 38.52 -4.44
C THR A 416 2.65 38.30 -3.11
N VAL A 417 2.46 37.15 -2.45
CA VAL A 417 3.08 36.83 -1.16
C VAL A 417 4.44 36.18 -1.38
N THR A 418 5.48 36.76 -0.78
CA THR A 418 6.85 36.27 -0.88
C THR A 418 7.15 35.26 0.22
N VAL A 419 7.70 34.09 -0.13
CA VAL A 419 8.15 33.10 0.87
C VAL A 419 9.67 33.11 0.96
N VAL A 420 10.19 33.39 2.16
CA VAL A 420 11.64 33.52 2.40
C VAL A 420 12.08 32.48 3.43
N ARG A 421 13.21 31.80 3.16
CA ARG A 421 13.80 30.87 4.11
C ARG A 421 14.96 31.54 4.86
N ARG A 422 14.79 31.88 6.14
CA ARG A 422 15.78 32.65 6.93
C ARG A 422 16.37 31.90 8.10
#